data_AF-A0A354GU16-F1
#
_entry.id   AF-A0A354GU16-F1
#
_cell.length_a   1.000
_cell.length_b   1.000
_cell.length_c   1.000
_cell.angle_alpha   90.00
_cell.angle_beta   90.00
_cell.angle_gamma   90.00
#
_symmetry.space_group_name_H-M   'P 1'
#
loop_
_entity.id
_entity.type
_entity.pdbx_description
1 polymer ?
#
loop_
_entity_poly.entity_id
_entity_poly.type
_entity_poly.pdbx_seq_one_letter_code
_entity_poly.pdbx_strand_id
1 'polypeptide(L)'
;MNHQKSKHARQLRRRNHVRTGVRGTPERPRLTVFRSSKHIYAQLIDDLAGVTLATASSLAPDVRKDMAYGGNIKAAQTVGQKLAETAKQAGIEKAAFDRGHYKFHGRVKALAEAANAAGLLCCEPKERKKAKLAAAAAAGPVAVKDAAPKKEKKEKKEKKEKHEKAEKKSE
;
A
#
# COMPACT_ATOMS: atom_id res chain seq x y z
N MET A 1 -18.39 18.05 26.53
CA MET A 1 -17.53 17.00 25.93
C MET A 1 -16.11 17.51 25.77
N ASN A 2 -15.09 16.73 26.13
CA ASN A 2 -13.69 17.14 25.97
C ASN A 2 -13.30 17.12 24.46
N HIS A 3 -13.15 18.31 23.86
CA HIS A 3 -12.91 18.49 22.42
C HIS A 3 -11.65 17.76 21.93
N GLN A 4 -10.61 17.67 22.77
CA GLN A 4 -9.37 16.97 22.41
C GLN A 4 -9.60 15.45 22.27
N LYS A 5 -10.42 14.87 23.17
CA LYS A 5 -10.76 13.44 23.12
C LYS A 5 -11.55 13.10 21.84
N SER A 6 -12.52 13.93 21.46
CA SER A 6 -13.32 13.71 20.25
C SER A 6 -12.50 13.87 18.96
N LYS A 7 -11.54 14.81 18.95
CA LYS A 7 -10.58 14.99 17.86
C LYS A 7 -9.64 13.79 17.72
N HIS A 8 -9.07 13.30 18.83
CA HIS A 8 -8.20 12.13 18.84
C HIS A 8 -8.94 10.87 18.37
N ALA A 9 -10.17 10.64 18.84
CA ALA A 9 -11.01 9.53 18.38
C ALA A 9 -11.23 9.58 16.85
N ARG A 10 -11.47 10.76 16.29
CA ARG A 10 -11.62 10.95 14.84
C ARG A 10 -10.32 10.65 14.08
N GLN A 11 -9.17 11.06 14.62
CA GLN A 11 -7.86 10.77 14.03
C GLN A 11 -7.56 9.27 14.06
N LEU A 12 -7.85 8.60 15.18
CA LEU A 12 -7.65 7.16 15.34
C LEU A 12 -8.49 6.36 14.34
N ARG A 13 -9.78 6.71 14.18
CA ARG A 13 -10.65 6.09 13.16
C ARG A 13 -10.07 6.19 11.75
N ARG A 14 -9.60 7.37 11.36
CA ARG A 14 -8.99 7.59 10.04
C ARG A 14 -7.69 6.82 9.85
N ARG A 15 -6.84 6.80 10.89
CA ARG A 15 -5.58 6.04 10.87
C ARG A 15 -5.86 4.55 10.68
N ASN A 16 -6.80 4.00 11.44
CA ASN A 16 -7.15 2.59 11.35
C ASN A 16 -7.72 2.24 9.96
N HIS A 17 -8.59 3.09 9.41
CA HIS A 17 -9.13 2.91 8.05
C HIS A 17 -8.06 2.95 6.95
N VAL A 18 -7.01 3.76 7.09
CA VAL A 18 -5.88 3.72 6.14
C VAL A 18 -5.08 2.42 6.31
N ARG A 19 -4.85 2.01 7.56
CA ARG A 19 -4.07 0.82 7.89
C ARG A 19 -4.74 -0.50 7.55
N THR A 20 -6.06 -0.56 7.35
CA THR A 20 -6.71 -1.77 6.84
C THR A 20 -6.20 -2.16 5.45
N GLY A 21 -5.82 -1.19 4.62
CA GLY A 21 -5.29 -1.42 3.27
C GLY A 21 -3.76 -1.35 3.14
N VAL A 22 -3.04 -1.02 4.23
CA VAL A 22 -1.58 -0.84 4.23
C VAL A 22 -0.97 -1.70 5.34
N ARG A 23 -0.42 -2.85 4.94
CA ARG A 23 0.38 -3.74 5.80
C ARG A 23 1.85 -3.73 5.36
N GLY A 24 2.76 -3.67 6.31
CA GLY A 24 4.19 -3.81 6.09
C GLY A 24 4.61 -5.28 6.11
N THR A 25 5.48 -5.66 5.17
CA THR A 25 6.23 -6.93 5.17
C THR A 25 7.73 -6.62 5.27
N PRO A 26 8.60 -7.58 5.58
CA PRO A 26 10.05 -7.34 5.61
C PRO A 26 10.59 -6.84 4.26
N GLU A 27 10.04 -7.33 3.14
CA GLU A 27 10.39 -6.87 1.79
C GLU A 27 9.81 -5.48 1.44
N ARG A 28 8.65 -5.15 2.02
CA ARG A 28 7.95 -3.90 1.79
C ARG A 28 7.46 -3.33 3.12
N PRO A 29 8.37 -2.77 3.93
CA PRO A 29 8.01 -2.21 5.24
C PRO A 29 7.06 -1.03 5.10
N ARG A 30 6.27 -0.81 6.14
CA ARG A 30 5.33 0.30 6.20
C ARG A 30 6.05 1.57 6.62
N LEU A 31 6.04 2.57 5.75
CA LEU A 31 6.53 3.90 6.04
C LEU A 31 5.42 4.72 6.70
N THR A 32 5.52 4.94 8.01
CA THR A 32 4.56 5.76 8.75
C THR A 32 5.08 7.19 8.90
N VAL A 33 4.20 8.18 8.71
CA VAL A 33 4.52 9.60 8.89
C VAL A 33 3.73 10.19 10.05
N PHE A 34 4.43 10.80 11.00
CA PHE A 34 3.82 11.61 12.07
C PHE A 34 4.21 13.08 11.92
N ARG A 35 3.22 13.96 12.08
CA ARG A 35 3.39 15.39 11.83
C ARG A 35 2.78 16.21 12.97
N SER A 36 3.63 16.89 13.71
CA SER A 36 3.20 17.90 14.69
C SER A 36 3.19 19.29 14.04
N SER A 37 2.87 20.31 14.82
CA SER A 37 3.01 21.71 14.39
C SER A 37 4.47 22.02 14.08
N LYS A 38 5.38 21.63 14.98
CA LYS A 38 6.80 22.00 14.95
C LYS A 38 7.72 20.98 14.27
N HIS A 39 7.32 19.72 14.18
CA HIS A 39 8.20 18.63 13.77
C HIS A 39 7.52 17.62 12.84
N ILE A 40 8.35 16.81 12.19
CA ILE A 40 7.95 15.69 11.35
C ILE A 40 8.84 14.49 11.66
N TYR A 41 8.23 13.32 11.67
CA TYR A 41 8.86 12.05 11.98
C TYR A 41 8.41 11.03 10.94
N ALA A 42 9.33 10.16 10.55
CA ALA A 42 9.05 9.05 9.67
C ALA A 42 9.75 7.79 10.19
N GLN A 43 9.06 6.66 10.07
CA GLN A 43 9.54 5.36 10.52
C GLN A 43 9.23 4.30 9.48
N LEU A 44 10.18 3.41 9.22
CA LEU A 44 9.99 2.18 8.46
C LEU A 44 9.80 1.03 9.44
N ILE A 45 8.63 0.41 9.40
CA ILE A 45 8.22 -0.61 10.35
C ILE A 45 7.90 -1.90 9.60
N ASP A 46 8.41 -3.02 10.09
CA ASP A 46 7.91 -4.34 9.74
C ASP A 46 6.76 -4.71 10.69
N ASP A 47 5.56 -4.88 10.14
CA ASP A 47 4.36 -5.18 10.93
C ASP A 47 4.30 -6.65 11.36
N LEU A 48 5.09 -7.55 10.76
CA LEU A 48 5.16 -8.96 11.15
C LEU A 48 6.01 -9.15 12.40
N ALA A 49 7.23 -8.60 12.37
CA ALA A 49 8.14 -8.65 13.51
C ALA A 49 7.85 -7.58 14.57
N GLY A 50 7.10 -6.53 14.22
CA GLY A 50 6.85 -5.37 15.10
C GLY A 50 8.10 -4.51 15.32
N VAL A 51 9.12 -4.65 14.47
CA VAL A 51 10.41 -3.98 14.60
C VAL A 51 10.46 -2.76 13.69
N THR A 52 11.08 -1.68 14.18
CA THR A 52 11.36 -0.50 13.37
C THR A 52 12.75 -0.62 12.76
N LEU A 53 12.81 -0.65 11.43
CA LEU A 53 14.04 -0.88 10.67
C LEU A 53 14.85 0.41 10.50
N ALA A 54 14.16 1.53 10.26
CA ALA A 54 14.80 2.82 10.09
C ALA A 54 13.90 3.95 10.61
N THR A 55 14.52 5.01 11.10
CA THR A 55 13.83 6.19 11.63
C THR A 55 14.49 7.47 11.17
N ALA A 56 13.68 8.47 10.81
CA ALA A 56 14.16 9.81 10.54
C ALA A 56 13.26 10.84 11.22
N SER A 57 13.86 11.87 11.82
CA SER A 57 13.10 12.94 12.47
C SER A 57 13.78 14.29 12.32
N SER A 58 12.98 15.35 12.34
CA SER A 58 13.52 16.70 12.40
C SER A 58 14.08 17.09 13.78
N LEU A 59 13.99 16.20 14.77
CA LEU A 59 14.62 16.37 16.08
C LEU A 59 16.03 15.78 16.16
N ALA A 60 16.39 14.89 15.23
CA ALA A 60 17.71 14.27 15.22
C ALA A 60 18.79 15.38 15.19
N PRO A 61 19.89 15.23 15.95
CA PRO A 61 20.92 16.26 16.07
C PRO A 61 21.46 16.68 14.70
N ASP A 62 21.60 15.74 13.78
CA ASP A 62 22.10 15.98 12.43
C ASP A 62 21.15 16.82 11.58
N VAL A 63 19.84 16.78 11.83
CA VAL A 63 18.84 17.60 11.10
C VAL A 63 18.62 18.94 11.79
N ARG A 64 18.76 18.96 13.11
CA ARG A 64 18.51 20.12 13.95
C ARG A 64 19.62 21.16 13.85
N LYS A 65 20.86 20.73 13.58
CA LYS A 65 21.98 21.62 13.24
C LYS A 65 21.71 22.40 11.95
N ASP A 66 21.13 21.73 10.95
CA ASP A 66 20.89 22.31 9.62
C ASP A 66 19.63 23.19 9.58
N MET A 67 18.68 23.00 10.52
CA MET A 67 17.40 23.73 10.51
C MET A 67 16.88 24.06 11.91
N ALA A 68 16.64 25.34 12.15
CA ALA A 68 16.02 25.86 13.37
C ALA A 68 14.53 25.45 13.53
N TYR A 69 13.81 25.21 12.43
CA TYR A 69 12.37 24.87 12.47
C TYR A 69 12.01 23.66 11.60
N GLY A 70 11.58 22.57 12.26
CA GLY A 70 11.24 21.29 11.64
C GLY A 70 9.81 21.19 11.08
N GLY A 71 9.05 22.29 11.08
CA GLY A 71 7.63 22.32 10.74
C GLY A 71 7.33 22.76 9.31
N ASN A 72 8.35 22.88 8.46
CA ASN A 72 8.26 23.43 7.09
C ASN A 72 8.38 22.35 6.00
N ILE A 73 8.11 22.72 4.75
CA ILE A 73 8.24 21.83 3.58
C ILE A 73 9.71 21.42 3.37
N LYS A 74 10.66 22.36 3.50
CA LYS A 74 12.10 22.10 3.39
C LYS A 74 12.57 21.05 4.40
N ALA A 75 12.06 21.11 5.63
CA ALA A 75 12.35 20.12 6.67
C ALA A 75 11.80 18.73 6.34
N ALA A 76 10.65 18.66 5.67
CA ALA A 76 10.10 17.38 5.23
C ALA A 76 10.93 16.74 4.11
N GLN A 77 11.53 17.55 3.23
CA GLN A 77 12.37 17.06 2.14
C GLN A 77 13.68 16.45 2.66
N THR A 78 14.37 17.17 3.54
CA THR A 78 15.61 16.70 4.18
C THR A 78 15.38 15.45 5.03
N VAL A 79 14.28 15.38 5.80
CA VAL A 79 13.91 14.15 6.53
C VAL A 79 13.63 12.99 5.57
N GLY A 80 13.00 13.25 4.41
CA GLY A 80 12.77 12.23 3.38
C GLY A 80 14.06 11.69 2.75
N GLN A 81 15.04 12.56 2.50
CA GLN A 81 16.37 12.17 2.00
C GLN A 81 17.12 11.29 3.00
N LYS A 82 17.24 11.74 4.26
CA LYS A 82 17.92 10.96 5.31
C LYS A 82 17.24 9.62 5.58
N LEU A 83 15.90 9.56 5.49
CA LEU A 83 15.19 8.30 5.61
C LEU A 83 15.55 7.32 4.49
N ALA A 84 15.70 7.79 3.25
CA ALA A 84 16.10 6.93 2.15
C ALA A 84 17.55 6.44 2.29
N GLU A 85 18.46 7.27 2.79
CA GLU A 85 19.84 6.87 3.08
C GLU A 85 19.90 5.76 4.14
N THR A 86 19.20 5.94 5.26
CA THR A 86 19.11 4.91 6.32
C THR A 86 18.40 3.64 5.83
N ALA A 87 17.38 3.78 4.98
CA ALA A 87 16.70 2.63 4.38
C ALA A 87 17.62 1.82 3.44
N LYS A 88 18.45 2.51 2.64
CA LYS A 88 19.45 1.86 1.78
C LYS A 88 20.50 1.12 2.59
N GLN A 89 20.96 1.69 3.70
CA GLN A 89 21.88 1.01 4.62
C GLN A 89 21.26 -0.26 5.21
N ALA A 90 19.94 -0.26 5.44
CA ALA A 90 19.18 -1.42 5.87
C ALA A 90 18.77 -2.38 4.71
N GLY A 91 19.16 -2.10 3.47
CA GLY A 91 18.85 -2.93 2.30
C GLY A 91 17.39 -2.85 1.81
N ILE A 92 16.65 -1.78 2.15
CA ILE A 92 15.23 -1.63 1.83
C ILE A 92 15.05 -0.71 0.63
N GLU A 93 14.52 -1.25 -0.47
CA GLU A 93 14.25 -0.49 -1.71
C GLU A 93 12.79 -0.04 -1.85
N LYS A 94 11.85 -0.85 -1.35
CA LYS A 94 10.41 -0.65 -1.54
C LYS A 94 9.74 -0.45 -0.18
N ALA A 95 8.82 0.50 -0.11
CA ALA A 95 8.04 0.73 1.09
C ALA A 95 6.55 0.94 0.77
N ALA A 96 5.68 0.63 1.74
CA ALA A 96 4.27 0.95 1.66
C ALA A 96 4.00 2.26 2.40
N PHE A 97 3.58 3.31 1.69
CA PHE A 97 3.36 4.63 2.29
C PHE A 97 2.08 4.69 3.14
N ASP A 98 2.21 4.86 4.45
CA ASP A 98 1.14 5.14 5.40
C ASP A 98 1.08 6.64 5.72
N ARG A 99 0.12 7.34 5.11
CA ARG A 99 -0.18 8.75 5.40
C ARG A 99 -0.77 8.99 6.80
N GLY A 100 -1.12 7.93 7.52
CA GLY A 100 -1.81 7.96 8.80
C GLY A 100 -3.18 8.63 8.70
N HIS A 101 -3.46 9.55 9.61
CA HIS A 101 -4.71 10.32 9.64
C HIS A 101 -4.62 11.66 8.89
N TYR A 102 -3.48 11.95 8.27
CA TYR A 102 -3.25 13.18 7.52
C TYR A 102 -3.72 13.05 6.07
N LYS A 103 -4.08 14.19 5.48
CA LYS A 103 -4.30 14.28 4.04
C LYS A 103 -2.94 14.33 3.32
N PHE A 104 -2.87 13.77 2.12
CA PHE A 104 -1.64 13.77 1.31
C PHE A 104 -1.47 15.13 0.62
N HIS A 105 -0.86 16.08 1.31
CA HIS A 105 -0.55 17.41 0.79
C HIS A 105 0.64 18.04 1.55
N GLY A 106 1.16 19.14 1.01
CA GLY A 106 2.21 19.95 1.63
C GLY A 106 3.37 19.08 2.14
N ARG A 107 3.64 19.15 3.44
CA ARG A 107 4.73 18.41 4.11
C ARG A 107 4.71 16.90 3.89
N VAL A 108 3.55 16.26 3.92
CA VAL A 108 3.44 14.80 3.78
C VAL A 108 3.78 14.37 2.35
N LYS A 109 3.35 15.18 1.37
CA LYS A 109 3.68 14.97 -0.04
C LYS A 109 5.16 15.21 -0.30
N ALA A 110 5.71 16.30 0.22
CA ALA A 110 7.11 16.67 0.05
C ALA A 110 8.08 15.63 0.63
N LEU A 111 7.75 15.02 1.77
CA LEU A 111 8.53 13.92 2.34
C LEU A 111 8.55 12.71 1.41
N ALA A 112 7.40 12.31 0.88
CA ALA A 112 7.29 11.17 -0.03
C ALA A 112 8.03 11.40 -1.35
N GLU A 113 7.95 12.61 -1.91
CA GLU A 113 8.66 12.97 -3.13
C GLU A 113 10.17 12.97 -2.93
N ALA A 114 10.66 13.49 -1.79
CA ALA A 114 12.08 13.49 -1.47
C ALA A 114 12.62 12.08 -1.20
N ALA A 115 11.86 11.22 -0.51
CA ALA A 115 12.23 9.83 -0.28
C ALA A 115 12.30 9.04 -1.60
N ASN A 116 11.33 9.24 -2.50
CA ASN A 116 11.34 8.66 -3.84
C ASN A 116 12.56 9.12 -4.67
N ALA A 117 12.86 10.43 -4.66
CA ALA A 117 14.01 10.98 -5.39
C ALA A 117 15.35 10.43 -4.87
N ALA A 118 15.44 10.18 -3.56
CA ALA A 118 16.59 9.56 -2.94
C ALA A 118 16.63 8.03 -3.10
N GLY A 119 15.66 7.41 -3.79
CA GLY A 119 15.69 6.00 -4.20
C GLY A 119 14.86 5.03 -3.34
N LEU A 120 14.11 5.51 -2.35
CA LEU A 120 13.15 4.68 -1.61
C LEU A 120 11.79 4.72 -2.31
N LEU A 121 11.39 3.63 -2.97
CA LEU A 121 10.12 3.53 -3.69
C LEU A 121 8.96 3.39 -2.70
N CYS A 122 8.47 4.53 -2.20
CA CYS A 122 7.38 4.59 -1.22
C CYS A 122 6.04 4.99 -1.85
N CYS A 123 6.06 5.82 -2.90
CA CYS A 123 4.88 6.13 -3.69
C CYS A 123 5.10 5.68 -5.14
N GLU A 124 4.23 4.80 -5.65
CA GLU A 124 4.22 4.49 -7.09
C GLU A 124 3.98 5.80 -7.86
N PRO A 125 4.87 6.19 -8.79
CA PRO A 125 4.66 7.38 -9.60
C PRO A 125 3.29 7.28 -10.28
N LYS A 126 2.56 8.40 -10.34
CA LYS A 126 1.20 8.47 -10.91
C LYS A 126 1.12 7.83 -12.30
N GLU A 127 2.21 7.83 -13.05
CA GLU A 127 2.36 7.21 -14.37
C GLU A 127 2.27 5.69 -14.33
N ARG A 128 2.91 5.00 -13.36
CA ARG A 128 2.73 3.56 -13.16
C ARG A 128 1.34 3.22 -12.64
N LYS A 129 0.73 4.10 -11.85
CA LYS A 129 -0.67 3.93 -11.39
C LYS A 129 -1.67 4.05 -12.54
N LYS A 130 -1.52 5.06 -13.40
CA LYS A 130 -2.30 5.21 -14.64
C LYS A 130 -2.06 4.02 -15.57
N ALA A 131 -0.82 3.59 -15.77
CA ALA A 131 -0.48 2.43 -16.60
C ALA A 131 -1.03 1.11 -16.03
N LYS A 132 -1.01 0.92 -14.70
CA LYS A 132 -1.57 -0.26 -14.04
C LYS A 132 -3.10 -0.25 -14.01
N LEU A 133 -3.73 0.91 -13.84
CA LEU A 133 -5.18 1.09 -13.99
C LEU A 133 -5.63 0.91 -15.45
N ALA A 134 -4.83 1.38 -16.42
CA ALA A 134 -5.06 1.15 -17.84
C ALA A 134 -4.86 -0.32 -18.22
N ALA A 135 -3.82 -0.99 -17.70
CA ALA A 135 -3.60 -2.42 -17.89
C ALA A 135 -4.67 -3.27 -17.20
N ALA A 136 -5.16 -2.87 -16.02
CA ALA A 136 -6.28 -3.52 -15.33
C ALA A 136 -7.65 -3.20 -15.95
N ALA A 137 -7.79 -2.11 -16.71
CA ALA A 137 -8.96 -1.84 -17.53
C ALA A 137 -8.91 -2.59 -18.88
N ALA A 138 -7.71 -2.83 -19.41
CA ALA A 138 -7.49 -3.64 -20.61
C ALA A 138 -7.57 -5.15 -20.33
N ALA A 139 -7.17 -5.59 -19.13
CA ALA A 139 -7.49 -6.90 -18.60
C ALA A 139 -8.90 -6.85 -17.99
N GLY A 140 -9.93 -7.00 -18.84
CA GLY A 140 -11.33 -7.08 -18.42
C GLY A 140 -11.56 -8.12 -17.30
N PRO A 141 -12.76 -8.17 -16.69
CA PRO A 141 -13.01 -9.05 -15.55
C PRO A 141 -12.61 -10.46 -15.94
N VAL A 142 -11.59 -11.00 -15.26
CA VAL A 142 -11.23 -12.40 -15.43
C VAL A 142 -12.50 -13.15 -15.10
N ALA A 143 -13.12 -13.70 -16.14
CA ALA A 143 -14.35 -14.47 -16.03
C ALA A 143 -14.14 -15.47 -14.91
N VAL A 144 -14.96 -15.38 -13.87
CA VAL A 144 -15.19 -16.51 -12.98
C VAL A 144 -15.74 -17.60 -13.89
N LYS A 145 -14.87 -18.45 -14.43
CA LYS A 145 -15.23 -19.70 -15.08
C LYS A 145 -15.58 -20.70 -13.97
N ASP A 146 -16.59 -20.38 -13.19
CA ASP A 146 -17.42 -21.40 -12.57
C ASP A 146 -18.52 -21.75 -13.57
N ALA A 147 -18.14 -22.53 -14.58
CA ALA A 147 -19.09 -23.20 -15.45
C ALA A 147 -18.54 -24.60 -15.75
N ALA A 148 -18.95 -25.54 -14.90
CA ALA A 148 -18.85 -26.98 -15.10
C ALA A 148 -19.06 -27.38 -16.57
N PRO A 149 -18.35 -28.41 -17.08
CA PRO A 149 -18.43 -28.81 -18.49
C PRO A 149 -19.80 -29.45 -18.78
N LYS A 150 -20.78 -28.64 -19.19
CA LYS A 150 -22.11 -29.11 -19.61
C LYS A 150 -22.20 -29.56 -21.07
N LYS A 151 -21.10 -29.55 -21.84
CA LYS A 151 -21.12 -30.01 -23.24
C LYS A 151 -20.84 -31.51 -23.43
N GLU A 152 -20.11 -32.18 -22.55
CA GLU A 152 -19.87 -33.64 -22.68
C GLU A 152 -21.04 -34.51 -22.21
N LYS A 153 -21.91 -34.02 -21.32
CA LYS A 153 -23.06 -34.78 -20.82
C LYS A 153 -24.24 -34.84 -21.80
N LYS A 154 -24.35 -33.90 -22.74
CA LYS A 154 -25.48 -33.89 -23.70
C LYS A 154 -25.27 -34.92 -24.83
N GLU A 155 -24.05 -35.03 -25.34
CA GLU A 155 -23.71 -36.06 -26.35
C GLU A 155 -23.70 -37.48 -25.77
N LYS A 156 -23.28 -37.67 -24.51
CA LYS A 156 -23.34 -38.99 -23.86
C LYS A 156 -24.78 -39.41 -23.51
N LYS A 157 -25.69 -38.46 -23.23
CA LYS A 157 -27.11 -38.77 -22.96
C LYS A 157 -27.87 -39.16 -24.23
N GLU A 158 -27.64 -38.45 -25.34
CA GLU A 158 -28.24 -38.80 -26.63
C GLU A 158 -27.71 -40.13 -27.21
N LYS A 159 -26.43 -40.46 -27.01
CA LYS A 159 -25.88 -41.76 -27.43
C LYS A 159 -26.41 -42.93 -26.59
N LYS A 160 -26.67 -42.72 -25.29
CA LYS A 160 -27.22 -43.75 -24.40
C LYS A 160 -28.71 -44.02 -24.66
N GLU A 161 -29.50 -42.97 -24.92
CA GLU A 161 -30.93 -43.11 -25.29
C GLU A 161 -31.12 -43.76 -26.67
N LYS A 162 -30.18 -43.57 -27.60
CA LYS A 162 -30.22 -44.24 -28.91
C LYS A 162 -29.82 -45.72 -28.84
N HIS A 163 -28.93 -46.11 -27.93
CA HIS A 163 -28.56 -47.52 -27.72
C HIS A 163 -29.68 -48.30 -27.02
N GLU A 164 -30.31 -47.72 -25.99
CA GLU A 164 -31.40 -48.38 -25.26
C GLU A 164 -32.68 -48.53 -26.11
N LYS A 165 -32.93 -47.62 -27.07
CA LYS A 165 -34.01 -47.76 -28.04
C LYS A 165 -33.71 -48.74 -29.19
N ALA A 166 -32.44 -49.10 -29.41
CA ALA A 166 -32.07 -50.11 -30.39
C ALA A 166 -32.21 -51.52 -29.81
N GLU A 167 -31.84 -51.74 -28.54
CA GLU A 167 -31.99 -53.03 -27.84
C GLU A 167 -33.46 -53.40 -27.60
N LYS A 168 -34.34 -52.43 -27.29
CA LYS A 168 -35.79 -52.66 -27.13
C LYS A 168 -36.56 -52.89 -28.44
N LYS A 169 -35.90 -52.84 -29.60
CA LYS A 169 -36.50 -53.12 -30.93
C LYS A 169 -36.06 -54.47 -31.50
N SER A 170 -35.21 -55.21 -30.79
CA SER A 170 -34.68 -56.52 -31.20
C SER A 170 -35.12 -57.68 -30.29
N GLU A 171 -36.09 -57.46 -29.39
CA GLU A 171 -36.89 -58.51 -28.75
C GLU A 171 -38.31 -58.53 -29.32
#